data_AF-A0A2V7LKE2-F1
#
_entry.id   AF-A0A2V7LKE2-F1
#
_cell.length_a   1.000
_cell.length_b   1.000
_cell.length_c   1.000
_cell.angle_alpha   90.00
_cell.angle_beta   90.00
_cell.angle_gamma   90.00
#
_symmetry.space_group_name_H-M   'P 1'
#
loop_
_entity.id
_entity.type
_entity.pdbx_description
1 polymer ?
#
loop_
_entity_poly.entity_id
_entity_poly.type
_entity_poly.pdbx_seq_one_letter_code
_entity_poly.pdbx_strand_id
1 'polypeptide(L)'
;MILANVRGRLRAQDFLLVALALARGDAPRRARYERLLLEEGPDELLDDPDLLAALLALRTLVVPSPALFTYVAVRHTLRAAGVDDRVLADYLAALLLEFGDHDRHVRIRRTDDETYHYLIDMVEDLTGLDDAGERAFLLRAHLGNYSLWLAGLFPDYIAARRSRKGGPDLPYYDELGRQGFRLAAQHRLAEHLGVATIYRAAAERFPTLRVAFNRLSDRVFFPNVSTPEKILRNL
;
A
#
# COMPACT_ATOMS: atom_id res chain seq x y z
N MET A 1 5.32 -10.74 9.33
CA MET A 1 5.95 -9.47 8.92
C MET A 1 5.70 -9.27 7.43
N ILE A 2 5.42 -8.05 6.99
CA ILE A 2 5.20 -7.72 5.58
C ILE A 2 6.57 -7.61 4.88
N LEU A 3 6.69 -8.21 3.70
CA LEU A 3 7.91 -8.21 2.88
C LEU A 3 7.66 -7.49 1.56
N ALA A 4 8.64 -6.73 1.08
CA ALA A 4 8.59 -6.03 -0.20
C ALA A 4 8.91 -6.99 -1.38
N ASN A 5 7.97 -7.89 -1.70
CA ASN A 5 8.21 -8.98 -2.66
C ASN A 5 7.08 -9.20 -3.67
N VAL A 6 6.20 -8.21 -3.90
CA VAL A 6 5.02 -8.39 -4.76
C VAL A 6 5.41 -8.66 -6.20
N ARG A 7 6.37 -7.92 -6.77
CA ARG A 7 6.88 -8.19 -8.12
C ARG A 7 7.45 -9.59 -8.28
N GLY A 8 8.13 -10.11 -7.24
CA GLY A 8 8.65 -11.48 -7.24
C GLY A 8 7.57 -12.57 -7.18
N ARG A 9 6.31 -12.20 -6.90
CA ARG A 9 5.15 -13.12 -6.88
C ARG A 9 4.42 -13.16 -8.22
N LEU A 10 4.76 -12.28 -9.17
CA LEU A 10 4.13 -12.22 -10.48
C LEU A 10 4.50 -13.46 -11.31
N ARG A 11 3.52 -13.99 -12.04
CA ARG A 11 3.67 -15.19 -12.86
C ARG A 11 3.64 -14.82 -14.34
N ALA A 12 4.03 -15.77 -15.20
CA ALA A 12 3.96 -15.60 -16.65
C ALA A 12 2.57 -15.14 -17.14
N GLN A 13 1.49 -15.60 -16.49
CA GLN A 13 0.11 -15.19 -16.79
C GLN A 13 -0.13 -13.69 -16.55
N ASP A 14 0.49 -13.11 -15.52
CA ASP A 14 0.39 -11.68 -15.23
C ASP A 14 1.03 -10.86 -16.35
N PHE A 15 2.22 -11.26 -16.81
CA PHE A 15 2.93 -10.56 -17.89
C PHE A 15 2.22 -10.67 -19.24
N LEU A 16 1.64 -11.83 -19.55
CA LEU A 16 0.79 -11.99 -20.73
C LEU A 16 -0.44 -11.07 -20.67
N LEU A 17 -1.05 -10.92 -19.49
CA LEU A 17 -2.17 -10.01 -19.31
C LEU A 17 -1.75 -8.55 -19.45
N VAL A 18 -0.59 -8.16 -18.93
CA VAL A 18 -0.01 -6.80 -19.11
C VAL A 18 0.14 -6.47 -20.60
N ALA A 19 0.77 -7.36 -21.37
CA ALA A 19 0.94 -7.17 -22.81
C ALA A 19 -0.41 -7.08 -23.54
N LEU A 20 -1.39 -7.92 -23.16
CA LEU A 20 -2.74 -7.91 -23.72
C LEU A 20 -3.49 -6.62 -23.40
N ALA A 21 -3.43 -6.15 -22.15
CA ALA A 21 -4.11 -4.95 -21.69
C ALA A 21 -3.57 -3.71 -22.41
N LEU A 22 -2.23 -3.58 -22.51
CA LEU A 22 -1.59 -2.46 -23.19
C LEU A 22 -1.78 -2.48 -24.71
N ALA A 23 -1.89 -3.67 -25.31
CA ALA A 23 -2.10 -3.80 -26.75
C ALA A 23 -3.49 -3.32 -27.22
N ARG A 24 -4.51 -3.33 -26.33
CA ARG A 24 -5.89 -2.92 -26.66
C ARG A 24 -6.45 -3.57 -27.94
N GLY A 25 -6.09 -4.84 -28.18
CA GLY A 25 -6.51 -5.62 -29.35
C GLY A 25 -5.59 -5.57 -30.58
N ASP A 26 -4.53 -4.76 -30.56
CA ASP A 26 -3.54 -4.67 -31.64
C ASP A 26 -2.49 -5.78 -31.52
N ALA A 27 -2.52 -6.75 -32.44
CA ALA A 27 -1.62 -7.90 -32.43
C ALA A 27 -0.13 -7.53 -32.63
N PRO A 28 0.25 -6.68 -33.61
CA PRO A 28 1.61 -6.13 -33.70
C PRO A 28 2.08 -5.46 -32.40
N ARG A 29 1.21 -4.65 -31.77
CA ARG A 29 1.54 -3.96 -30.50
C ARG A 29 1.74 -4.96 -29.36
N ARG A 30 0.91 -5.99 -29.29
CA ARG A 30 1.07 -7.09 -28.33
C ARG A 30 2.42 -7.80 -28.49
N ALA A 31 2.78 -8.19 -29.72
CA ALA A 31 4.07 -8.84 -29.99
C ALA A 31 5.27 -7.95 -29.66
N ARG A 32 5.13 -6.62 -29.79
CA ARG A 32 6.15 -5.66 -29.31
C ARG A 32 6.30 -5.71 -27.79
N TYR A 33 5.21 -5.67 -27.04
CA TYR A 33 5.27 -5.74 -25.57
C TYR A 33 5.77 -7.10 -25.07
N GLU A 34 5.40 -8.20 -25.72
CA GLU A 34 5.94 -9.53 -25.42
C GLU A 34 7.46 -9.61 -25.64
N ARG A 35 7.99 -8.98 -26.69
CA ARG A 35 9.45 -8.86 -26.89
C ARG A 35 10.11 -7.98 -25.82
N LEU A 36 9.50 -6.85 -25.50
CA LEU A 36 10.02 -5.95 -24.46
C LEU A 36 10.15 -6.65 -23.09
N LEU A 37 9.16 -7.49 -22.73
CA LEU A 37 9.22 -8.32 -21.51
C LEU A 37 10.44 -9.25 -21.50
N LEU A 38 10.80 -9.81 -22.65
CA LEU A 38 11.92 -10.75 -22.78
C LEU A 38 13.27 -10.03 -22.79
N GLU A 39 13.34 -8.85 -23.41
CA GLU A 39 14.59 -8.11 -23.62
C GLU A 39 14.95 -7.22 -22.42
N GLU A 40 13.98 -6.48 -21.87
CA GLU A 40 14.21 -5.46 -20.83
C GLU A 40 13.63 -5.85 -19.46
N GLY A 41 12.84 -6.93 -19.41
CA GLY A 41 12.14 -7.36 -18.21
C GLY A 41 10.80 -6.63 -17.99
N PRO A 42 10.13 -6.89 -16.86
CA PRO A 42 8.76 -6.42 -16.65
C PRO A 42 8.65 -4.99 -16.13
N ASP A 43 9.70 -4.42 -15.54
CA ASP A 43 9.60 -3.16 -14.78
C ASP A 43 9.15 -1.98 -15.66
N GLU A 44 9.63 -1.88 -16.90
CA GLU A 44 9.24 -0.81 -17.83
C GLU A 44 7.76 -0.89 -18.23
N LEU A 45 7.25 -2.11 -18.42
CA LEU A 45 5.85 -2.35 -18.74
C LEU A 45 4.94 -2.13 -17.55
N LEU A 46 5.37 -2.55 -16.35
CA LEU A 46 4.65 -2.29 -15.10
C LEU A 46 4.59 -0.80 -14.77
N ASP A 47 5.47 0.00 -15.37
CA ASP A 47 5.54 1.45 -15.25
C ASP A 47 4.86 2.19 -16.44
N ASP A 48 4.38 1.48 -17.47
CA ASP A 48 3.71 2.07 -18.63
C ASP A 48 2.48 2.88 -18.18
N PRO A 49 2.41 4.20 -18.47
CA PRO A 49 1.40 5.10 -17.91
C PRO A 49 -0.04 4.68 -18.24
N ASP A 50 -0.25 3.92 -19.31
CA ASP A 50 -1.57 3.43 -19.71
C ASP A 50 -1.97 2.14 -18.98
N LEU A 51 -1.06 1.46 -18.28
CA LEU A 51 -1.29 0.11 -17.75
C LEU A 51 -2.43 0.07 -16.72
N LEU A 52 -2.40 0.92 -15.70
CA LEU A 52 -3.43 0.91 -14.67
C LEU A 52 -4.83 1.14 -15.27
N ALA A 53 -4.95 2.12 -16.17
CA ALA A 53 -6.21 2.41 -16.86
C ALA A 53 -6.65 1.23 -17.73
N ALA A 54 -5.72 0.59 -18.43
CA ALA A 54 -5.99 -0.59 -19.24
C ALA A 54 -6.49 -1.76 -18.38
N LEU A 55 -5.86 -2.03 -17.22
CA LEU A 55 -6.29 -3.08 -16.29
C LEU A 55 -7.69 -2.81 -15.73
N LEU A 56 -8.01 -1.57 -15.36
CA LEU A 56 -9.35 -1.19 -14.87
C LEU A 56 -10.43 -1.29 -15.95
N ALA A 57 -10.05 -1.11 -17.22
CA ALA A 57 -10.95 -1.19 -18.36
C ALA A 57 -11.13 -2.61 -18.91
N LEU A 58 -10.42 -3.62 -18.36
CA LEU A 58 -10.53 -5.00 -18.84
C LEU A 58 -11.97 -5.52 -18.74
N ARG A 59 -12.52 -5.94 -19.88
CA ARG A 59 -13.84 -6.58 -20.02
C ARG A 59 -13.67 -8.02 -20.52
N THR A 60 -12.79 -8.77 -19.88
CA THR A 60 -12.48 -10.15 -20.26
C THR A 60 -12.69 -11.09 -19.07
N LEU A 61 -12.70 -12.41 -19.33
CA LEU A 61 -12.71 -13.42 -18.27
C LEU A 61 -11.34 -13.60 -17.59
N VAL A 62 -10.28 -13.02 -18.15
CA VAL A 62 -8.93 -13.07 -17.60
C VAL A 62 -8.72 -11.81 -16.77
N VAL A 63 -8.73 -11.97 -15.45
CA VAL A 63 -8.53 -10.90 -14.48
C VAL A 63 -7.07 -10.84 -14.01
N PRO A 64 -6.55 -9.67 -13.65
CA PRO A 64 -5.22 -9.58 -13.06
C PRO A 64 -5.16 -10.34 -11.74
N SER A 65 -4.02 -10.96 -11.45
CA SER A 65 -3.82 -11.51 -10.11
C SER A 65 -3.86 -10.39 -9.06
N PRO A 66 -4.20 -10.70 -7.80
CA PRO A 66 -4.16 -9.70 -6.73
C PRO A 66 -2.79 -9.02 -6.61
N ALA A 67 -1.70 -9.78 -6.82
CA ALA A 67 -0.34 -9.25 -6.81
C ALA A 67 -0.11 -8.22 -7.93
N LEU A 68 -0.46 -8.57 -9.18
CA LEU A 68 -0.32 -7.66 -10.32
C LEU A 68 -1.14 -6.39 -10.11
N PHE A 69 -2.43 -6.55 -9.83
CA PHE A 69 -3.34 -5.42 -9.71
C PHE A 69 -2.89 -4.46 -8.60
N THR A 70 -2.57 -5.00 -7.42
CA THR A 70 -2.22 -4.18 -6.27
C THR A 70 -0.88 -3.48 -6.47
N TYR A 71 0.12 -4.15 -7.04
CA TYR A 71 1.40 -3.52 -7.36
C TYR A 71 1.24 -2.37 -8.35
N VAL A 72 0.56 -2.61 -9.49
CA VAL A 72 0.34 -1.58 -10.52
C VAL A 72 -0.45 -0.41 -9.93
N ALA A 73 -1.55 -0.68 -9.22
CA ALA A 73 -2.37 0.37 -8.62
C ALA A 73 -1.57 1.25 -7.64
N VAL A 74 -0.77 0.63 -6.75
CA VAL A 74 0.09 1.37 -5.81
C VAL A 74 1.19 2.12 -6.56
N ARG A 75 1.93 1.45 -7.45
CA ARG A 75 3.07 2.02 -8.19
C ARG A 75 2.67 3.25 -8.99
N HIS A 76 1.59 3.19 -9.76
CA HIS A 76 1.11 4.33 -10.53
C HIS A 76 0.64 5.48 -9.65
N THR A 77 -0.02 5.17 -8.53
CA THR A 77 -0.48 6.19 -7.58
C THR A 77 0.71 6.90 -6.91
N LEU A 78 1.75 6.16 -6.54
CA LEU A 78 2.98 6.72 -5.98
C LEU A 78 3.73 7.60 -7.00
N ARG A 79 3.87 7.14 -8.24
CA ARG A 79 4.47 7.94 -9.32
C ARG A 79 3.70 9.24 -9.56
N ALA A 80 2.37 9.20 -9.57
CA ALA A 80 1.53 10.38 -9.69
C ALA A 80 1.65 11.35 -8.48
N ALA A 81 2.18 10.88 -7.35
CA ALA A 81 2.51 11.69 -6.18
C ALA A 81 4.00 12.11 -6.14
N GLY A 82 4.77 11.85 -7.20
CA GLY A 82 6.21 12.16 -7.27
C GLY A 82 7.10 11.20 -6.49
N VAL A 83 6.59 10.03 -6.08
CA VAL A 83 7.33 9.00 -5.36
C VAL A 83 7.75 7.91 -6.32
N ASP A 84 8.99 7.98 -6.79
CA ASP A 84 9.58 6.96 -7.66
C ASP A 84 10.49 6.02 -6.85
N ASP A 85 9.87 5.07 -6.15
CA ASP A 85 10.56 4.03 -5.39
C ASP A 85 9.84 2.68 -5.58
N ARG A 86 10.45 1.77 -6.34
CA ARG A 86 9.86 0.45 -6.65
C ARG A 86 9.84 -0.47 -5.44
N VAL A 87 10.82 -0.38 -4.55
CA VAL A 87 10.90 -1.22 -3.33
C VAL A 87 9.83 -0.79 -2.33
N LEU A 88 9.64 0.51 -2.16
CA LEU A 88 8.54 1.05 -1.37
C LEU A 88 7.18 0.69 -1.98
N ALA A 89 7.03 0.76 -3.31
CA ALA A 89 5.80 0.33 -3.99
C ALA A 89 5.51 -1.16 -3.74
N ASP A 90 6.53 -2.03 -3.81
CA ASP A 90 6.41 -3.45 -3.46
C ASP A 90 5.95 -3.64 -2.01
N TYR A 91 6.56 -2.93 -1.06
CA TYR A 91 6.19 -3.01 0.35
C TYR A 91 4.74 -2.59 0.58
N LEU A 92 4.34 -1.45 0.01
CA LEU A 92 3.01 -0.88 0.16
C LEU A 92 1.93 -1.71 -0.54
N ALA A 93 2.25 -2.35 -1.67
CA ALA A 93 1.37 -3.33 -2.29
C ALA A 93 1.23 -4.59 -1.43
N ALA A 94 2.32 -5.07 -0.83
CA ALA A 94 2.26 -6.20 0.09
C ALA A 94 1.45 -5.86 1.34
N LEU A 95 1.56 -4.64 1.86
CA LEU A 95 0.74 -4.15 2.97
C LEU A 95 -0.75 -4.25 2.63
N LEU A 96 -1.16 -3.79 1.45
CA LEU A 96 -2.58 -3.87 1.04
C LEU A 96 -3.07 -5.31 0.90
N LEU A 97 -2.26 -6.19 0.32
CA LEU A 97 -2.59 -7.61 0.17
C LEU A 97 -2.71 -8.31 1.53
N GLU A 98 -1.79 -8.02 2.44
CA GLU A 98 -1.80 -8.64 3.77
C GLU A 98 -2.96 -8.10 4.60
N PHE A 99 -3.21 -6.79 4.63
CA PHE A 99 -4.25 -6.20 5.49
C PHE A 99 -5.67 -6.38 4.94
N GLY A 100 -5.80 -6.58 3.63
CA GLY A 100 -7.07 -6.94 2.99
C GLY A 100 -7.51 -8.38 3.24
N ASP A 101 -6.67 -9.22 3.84
CA ASP A 101 -6.91 -10.64 4.04
C ASP A 101 -7.11 -11.00 5.54
N HIS A 102 -8.16 -11.79 5.84
CA HIS A 102 -8.40 -12.47 7.13
C HIS A 102 -8.05 -11.67 8.41
N ASP A 103 -8.61 -10.46 8.58
CA ASP A 103 -8.45 -9.62 9.78
C ASP A 103 -7.00 -9.24 10.16
N ARG A 104 -6.03 -9.40 9.27
CA ARG A 104 -4.61 -9.09 9.55
C ARG A 104 -4.37 -7.63 9.92
N HIS A 105 -5.27 -6.72 9.55
CA HIS A 105 -5.20 -5.31 9.93
C HIS A 105 -5.32 -5.10 11.44
N VAL A 106 -6.05 -5.96 12.17
CA VAL A 106 -6.18 -5.87 13.64
C VAL A 106 -5.16 -6.72 14.40
N ARG A 107 -4.46 -7.67 13.76
CA ARG A 107 -3.49 -8.54 14.46
C ARG A 107 -2.04 -8.18 14.13
N ILE A 108 -1.09 -8.29 15.07
CA ILE A 108 0.33 -7.98 14.81
C ILE A 108 1.03 -9.14 14.08
N ARG A 109 0.79 -10.40 14.45
CA ARG A 109 1.14 -11.61 13.68
C ARG A 109 -0.15 -12.34 13.29
N ARG A 110 -0.08 -13.17 12.24
CA ARG A 110 -1.26 -13.91 11.75
C ARG A 110 -1.87 -14.83 12.81
N THR A 111 -1.05 -15.32 13.74
CA THR A 111 -1.41 -16.25 14.83
C THR A 111 -1.53 -15.58 16.20
N ASP A 112 -1.48 -14.24 16.28
CA ASP A 112 -1.66 -13.58 17.58
C ASP A 112 -3.15 -13.57 17.96
N ASP A 113 -3.43 -13.85 19.23
CA ASP A 113 -4.78 -13.76 19.80
C ASP A 113 -5.19 -12.30 20.06
N GLU A 114 -4.22 -11.39 20.21
CA GLU A 114 -4.46 -9.97 20.44
C GLU A 114 -4.89 -9.24 19.18
N THR A 115 -6.00 -8.49 19.29
CA THR A 115 -6.55 -7.66 18.23
C THR A 115 -6.59 -6.20 18.65
N TYR A 116 -5.99 -5.35 17.84
CA TYR A 116 -5.92 -3.90 18.02
C TYR A 116 -6.92 -3.22 17.09
N HIS A 117 -7.95 -2.63 17.69
CA HIS A 117 -8.98 -1.88 16.95
C HIS A 117 -8.74 -0.38 16.97
N TYR A 118 -7.93 0.11 17.91
CA TYR A 118 -7.55 1.52 18.00
C TYR A 118 -6.03 1.68 18.09
N LEU A 119 -5.53 2.75 17.47
CA LEU A 119 -4.10 3.10 17.51
C LEU A 119 -3.63 3.41 18.94
N ILE A 120 -4.53 3.88 19.82
CA ILE A 120 -4.16 4.18 21.20
C ILE A 120 -3.81 2.92 21.98
N ASP A 121 -4.54 1.82 21.77
CA ASP A 121 -4.23 0.51 22.37
C ASP A 121 -2.81 0.06 21.99
N MET A 122 -2.39 0.31 20.75
CA MET A 122 -1.03 0.02 20.29
C MET A 122 0.02 0.90 20.97
N VAL A 123 -0.29 2.17 21.20
CA VAL A 123 0.62 3.12 21.86
C VAL A 123 0.75 2.81 23.35
N GLU A 124 -0.36 2.47 24.01
CA GLU A 124 -0.37 2.04 25.41
C GLU A 124 0.49 0.79 25.60
N ASP A 125 0.30 -0.23 24.76
CA ASP A 125 1.11 -1.45 24.82
C ASP A 125 2.60 -1.19 24.56
N LEU A 126 2.94 -0.24 23.68
CA LEU A 126 4.35 0.15 23.46
C LEU A 126 5.02 0.69 24.72
N THR A 127 4.27 1.36 25.62
CA THR A 127 4.87 1.94 26.83
C THR A 127 5.33 0.91 27.86
N GLY A 128 4.79 -0.32 27.80
CA GLY A 128 5.13 -1.41 28.72
C GLY A 128 6.15 -2.42 28.18
N LEU A 129 6.61 -2.28 26.94
CA LEU A 129 7.50 -3.25 26.29
C LEU A 129 8.97 -2.87 26.41
N ASP A 130 9.84 -3.88 26.39
CA ASP A 130 11.28 -3.68 26.20
C ASP A 130 11.55 -3.18 24.76
N ASP A 131 12.10 -1.97 24.67
CA ASP A 131 12.40 -1.26 23.43
C ASP A 131 13.35 -2.02 22.48
N ALA A 132 14.15 -2.95 23.00
CA ALA A 132 15.09 -3.78 22.22
C ALA A 132 14.51 -5.14 21.76
N GLY A 133 13.28 -5.43 22.20
CA GLY A 133 12.56 -6.67 21.95
C GLY A 133 11.95 -6.75 20.55
N GLU A 134 11.83 -7.96 20.02
CA GLU A 134 11.17 -8.20 18.73
C GLU A 134 9.72 -7.70 18.72
N ARG A 135 9.00 -7.84 19.84
CA ARG A 135 7.61 -7.41 19.94
C ARG A 135 7.45 -5.89 19.82
N ALA A 136 8.33 -5.11 20.46
CA ALA A 136 8.34 -3.66 20.31
C ALA A 136 8.58 -3.24 18.86
N PHE A 137 9.51 -3.91 18.17
CA PHE A 137 9.75 -3.69 16.73
C PHE A 137 8.51 -3.98 15.87
N LEU A 138 7.88 -5.14 16.07
CA LEU A 138 6.70 -5.53 15.30
C LEU A 138 5.52 -4.57 15.55
N LEU A 139 5.32 -4.13 16.79
CA LEU A 139 4.26 -3.20 17.16
C LEU A 139 4.51 -1.80 16.56
N ARG A 140 5.75 -1.29 16.58
CA ARG A 140 6.13 -0.04 15.90
C ARG A 140 5.88 -0.10 14.38
N ALA A 141 6.27 -1.20 13.74
CA ALA A 141 6.02 -1.40 12.32
C ALA A 141 4.51 -1.50 12.02
N HIS A 142 3.76 -2.20 12.86
CA HIS A 142 2.30 -2.31 12.71
C HIS A 142 1.60 -0.97 12.93
N LEU A 143 2.05 -0.14 13.88
CA LEU A 143 1.55 1.23 14.09
C LEU A 143 1.69 2.08 12.82
N GLY A 144 2.86 2.03 12.17
CA GLY A 144 3.11 2.69 10.88
C GLY A 144 2.17 2.20 9.78
N ASN A 145 2.13 0.88 9.60
CA ASN A 145 1.32 0.21 8.58
C ASN A 145 -0.18 0.47 8.75
N TYR A 146 -0.70 0.32 9.97
CA TYR A 146 -2.12 0.50 10.27
C TYR A 146 -2.54 1.95 10.14
N SER A 147 -1.71 2.89 10.59
CA SER A 147 -1.97 4.32 10.39
C SER A 147 -2.10 4.65 8.90
N LEU A 148 -1.18 4.15 8.05
CA LEU A 148 -1.21 4.41 6.61
C LEU A 148 -2.38 3.70 5.94
N TRP A 149 -2.66 2.45 6.30
CA TRP A 149 -3.78 1.70 5.75
C TRP A 149 -5.12 2.36 6.07
N LEU A 150 -5.34 2.73 7.33
CA LEU A 150 -6.60 3.32 7.78
C LEU A 150 -6.78 4.75 7.23
N ALA A 151 -5.78 5.62 7.42
CA ALA A 151 -5.85 7.01 6.98
C ALA A 151 -5.67 7.20 5.48
N GLY A 152 -5.02 6.24 4.81
CA GLY A 152 -4.83 6.21 3.37
C GLY A 152 -6.05 5.65 2.64
N LEU A 153 -6.61 4.52 3.07
CA LEU A 153 -7.70 3.88 2.32
C LEU A 153 -9.10 4.28 2.77
N PHE A 154 -9.27 4.72 4.02
CA PHE A 154 -10.60 5.04 4.56
C PHE A 154 -10.68 6.45 5.17
N PRO A 155 -10.25 7.50 4.44
CA PRO A 155 -10.29 8.87 4.97
C PRO A 155 -11.71 9.34 5.29
N ASP A 156 -12.72 8.88 4.52
CA ASP A 156 -14.13 9.22 4.75
C ASP A 156 -14.67 8.60 6.05
N TYR A 157 -14.20 7.39 6.40
CA TYR A 157 -14.54 6.77 7.67
C TYR A 157 -13.99 7.58 8.85
N ILE A 158 -12.74 8.05 8.75
CA ILE A 158 -12.12 8.90 9.78
C ILE A 158 -12.88 10.22 9.91
N ALA A 159 -13.21 10.88 8.79
CA ALA A 159 -13.98 12.11 8.80
C ALA A 159 -15.37 11.93 9.45
N ALA A 160 -16.10 10.88 9.05
CA ALA A 160 -17.40 10.57 9.65
C ALA A 160 -17.29 10.27 11.15
N ARG A 161 -16.23 9.58 11.59
CA ARG A 161 -15.99 9.31 13.01
C ARG A 161 -15.64 10.57 13.80
N ARG A 162 -14.83 11.47 13.22
CA ARG A 162 -14.54 12.78 13.82
C ARG A 162 -15.83 13.56 14.06
N SER A 163 -16.66 13.68 13.03
CA SER A 163 -17.92 14.44 13.10
C SER A 163 -18.94 13.84 14.07
N ARG A 164 -19.01 12.50 14.19
CA ARG A 164 -20.02 11.82 15.02
C ARG A 164 -19.57 11.51 16.45
N LYS A 165 -18.28 11.27 16.67
CA LYS A 165 -17.74 10.72 17.92
C LYS A 165 -16.53 11.50 18.46
N GLY A 166 -16.18 12.65 17.88
CA GLY A 166 -15.02 13.43 18.29
C GLY A 166 -13.68 12.70 18.08
N GLY A 167 -13.62 11.75 17.14
CA GLY A 167 -12.39 11.03 16.83
C GLY A 167 -11.28 11.93 16.26
N PRO A 168 -10.02 11.47 16.27
CA PRO A 168 -8.88 12.24 15.75
C PRO A 168 -8.99 12.51 14.25
N ASP A 169 -8.30 13.55 13.78
CA ASP A 169 -8.22 13.92 12.36
C ASP A 169 -7.01 13.29 11.66
N LEU A 170 -6.91 13.43 10.33
CA LEU A 170 -5.85 12.80 9.54
C LEU A 170 -4.41 13.18 10.00
N PRO A 171 -4.10 14.43 10.37
CA PRO A 171 -2.79 14.78 10.94
C PRO A 171 -2.37 13.94 12.16
N TYR A 172 -3.31 13.53 13.01
CA TYR A 172 -3.01 12.63 14.13
C TYR A 172 -2.50 11.26 13.64
N TYR A 173 -3.15 10.69 12.62
CA TYR A 173 -2.70 9.45 11.99
C TYR A 173 -1.36 9.63 11.27
N ASP A 174 -1.13 10.80 10.66
CA ASP A 174 0.15 11.13 10.03
C ASP A 174 1.29 11.16 11.05
N GLU A 175 1.06 11.67 12.26
CA GLU A 175 2.06 11.66 13.33
C GLU A 175 2.36 10.25 13.84
N LEU A 176 1.32 9.49 14.21
CA LEU A 176 1.50 8.12 14.73
C LEU A 176 2.15 7.20 13.71
N GLY A 177 1.73 7.30 12.45
CA GLY A 177 2.28 6.48 11.39
C GLY A 177 3.76 6.78 11.12
N ARG A 178 4.12 8.07 11.06
CA ARG A 178 5.51 8.52 10.92
C ARG A 178 6.36 8.09 12.11
N GLN A 179 5.86 8.21 13.33
CA GLN A 179 6.58 7.76 14.52
C GLN A 179 6.79 6.25 14.53
N GLY A 180 5.75 5.46 14.23
CA GLY A 180 5.83 4.00 14.15
C GLY A 180 6.90 3.54 13.17
N PHE A 181 6.87 4.04 11.93
CA PHE A 181 7.90 3.71 10.95
C PHE A 181 9.30 4.21 11.34
N ARG A 182 9.43 5.43 11.89
CA ARG A 182 10.73 5.99 12.30
C ARG A 182 11.37 5.14 13.40
N LEU A 183 10.61 4.78 14.43
CA LEU A 183 11.10 3.94 15.53
C LEU A 183 11.36 2.51 15.08
N ALA A 184 10.54 1.96 14.17
CA ALA A 184 10.80 0.67 13.56
C ALA A 184 12.09 0.68 12.74
N ALA A 185 12.35 1.73 11.95
CA ALA A 185 13.56 1.87 11.13
C ALA A 185 14.85 1.95 11.96
N GLN A 186 14.78 2.50 13.18
CA GLN A 186 15.93 2.64 14.09
C GLN A 186 16.22 1.39 14.91
N HIS A 187 15.32 0.39 14.88
CA HIS A 187 15.48 -0.84 15.63
C HIS A 187 16.49 -1.77 14.93
N ARG A 188 17.35 -2.47 15.70
CA ARG A 188 18.38 -3.39 15.18
C ARG A 188 17.85 -4.45 14.21
N LEU A 189 16.62 -4.93 14.43
CA LEU A 189 15.98 -5.93 13.56
C LEU A 189 15.63 -5.38 12.17
N ALA A 190 15.46 -4.07 12.03
CA ALA A 190 15.12 -3.49 10.73
C ALA A 190 16.24 -3.68 9.70
N GLU A 191 17.51 -3.55 10.14
CA GLU A 191 18.67 -3.80 9.30
C GLU A 191 18.81 -5.29 8.99
N HIS A 192 18.69 -6.16 10.00
CA HIS A 192 18.77 -7.63 9.80
C HIS A 192 17.70 -8.17 8.85
N LEU A 193 16.53 -7.54 8.82
CA LEU A 193 15.39 -7.96 7.99
C LEU A 193 15.30 -7.18 6.67
N GLY A 194 16.24 -6.26 6.40
CA GLY A 194 16.30 -5.49 5.15
C GLY A 194 15.15 -4.50 4.95
N VAL A 195 14.51 -4.04 6.04
CA VAL A 195 13.34 -3.13 5.99
C VAL A 195 13.66 -1.72 6.51
N ALA A 196 14.86 -1.47 7.04
CA ALA A 196 15.25 -0.18 7.62
C ALA A 196 15.09 0.99 6.65
N THR A 197 15.55 0.83 5.41
CA THR A 197 15.45 1.87 4.35
C THR A 197 14.01 2.12 3.94
N ILE A 198 13.20 1.07 3.83
CA ILE A 198 11.77 1.15 3.50
C ILE A 198 11.02 1.93 4.57
N TYR A 199 11.22 1.57 5.85
CA TYR A 199 10.58 2.25 6.96
C TYR A 199 11.02 3.70 7.09
N ARG A 200 12.29 3.99 6.84
CA ARG A 200 12.78 5.38 6.82
C ARG A 200 12.11 6.19 5.72
N ALA A 201 12.07 5.67 4.49
CA ALA A 201 11.40 6.32 3.37
C ALA A 201 9.89 6.52 3.64
N ALA A 202 9.23 5.52 4.25
CA ALA A 202 7.83 5.60 4.64
C ALA A 202 7.58 6.67 5.71
N ALA A 203 8.45 6.77 6.72
CA ALA A 203 8.36 7.80 7.76
C ALA A 203 8.58 9.21 7.20
N GLU A 204 9.59 9.41 6.36
CA GLU A 204 9.94 10.70 5.76
C GLU A 204 8.83 11.22 4.84
N ARG A 205 8.17 10.32 4.10
CA ARG A 205 7.16 10.67 3.08
C ARG A 205 5.74 10.40 3.53
N PHE A 206 5.50 10.14 4.82
CA PHE A 206 4.23 9.60 5.30
C PHE A 206 2.99 10.39 4.83
N PRO A 207 2.92 11.73 4.96
CA PRO A 207 1.75 12.48 4.48
C PRO A 207 1.55 12.36 2.96
N THR A 208 2.63 12.33 2.18
CA THR A 208 2.58 12.13 0.73
C THR A 208 2.05 10.73 0.39
N LEU A 209 2.50 9.70 1.10
CA LEU A 209 2.02 8.33 0.92
C LEU A 209 0.54 8.20 1.30
N ARG A 210 0.10 8.84 2.39
CA ARG A 210 -1.31 8.87 2.79
C ARG A 210 -2.18 9.53 1.71
N VAL A 211 -1.77 10.69 1.20
CA VAL A 211 -2.50 11.38 0.12
C VAL A 211 -2.53 10.54 -1.15
N ALA A 212 -1.43 9.89 -1.51
CA ALA A 212 -1.40 8.93 -2.62
C ALA A 212 -2.45 7.83 -2.38
N PHE A 213 -2.46 7.20 -1.20
CA PHE A 213 -3.44 6.18 -0.86
C PHE A 213 -4.89 6.69 -0.84
N ASN A 214 -5.13 7.95 -0.46
CA ASN A 214 -6.46 8.55 -0.58
C ASN A 214 -6.91 8.61 -2.04
N ARG A 215 -6.01 8.99 -2.97
CA ARG A 215 -6.30 8.98 -4.41
C ARG A 215 -6.54 7.56 -4.94
N LEU A 216 -5.76 6.58 -4.48
CA LEU A 216 -5.98 5.17 -4.81
C LEU A 216 -7.37 4.71 -4.34
N SER A 217 -7.71 5.01 -3.08
CA SER A 217 -9.03 4.73 -2.51
C SER A 217 -10.15 5.37 -3.33
N ASP A 218 -10.06 6.68 -3.58
CA ASP A 218 -11.09 7.46 -4.26
C ASP A 218 -11.32 7.03 -5.71
N ARG A 219 -10.27 6.60 -6.41
CA ARG A 219 -10.31 6.27 -7.86
C ARG A 219 -10.48 4.79 -8.15
N VAL A 220 -9.96 3.91 -7.29
CA VAL A 220 -9.86 2.48 -7.57
C VAL A 220 -10.80 1.67 -6.68
N PHE A 221 -10.73 1.84 -5.36
CA PHE A 221 -11.49 1.00 -4.44
C PHE A 221 -12.91 1.49 -4.20
N PHE A 222 -13.12 2.80 -4.13
CA PHE A 222 -14.41 3.42 -3.85
C PHE A 222 -14.79 4.50 -4.88
N PRO A 223 -14.71 4.21 -6.20
CA PRO A 223 -14.99 5.21 -7.24
C PRO A 223 -16.41 5.78 -7.17
N ASN A 224 -17.38 4.96 -6.75
CA ASN A 224 -18.80 5.31 -6.75
C ASN A 224 -19.31 5.86 -5.40
N VAL A 225 -18.43 6.03 -4.42
CA VAL A 225 -18.78 6.68 -3.14
C VAL A 225 -18.61 8.19 -3.29
N SER A 226 -19.58 8.96 -2.79
CA SER A 226 -19.56 10.42 -2.77
C SER A 226 -19.84 10.92 -1.36
N THR A 227 -18.84 11.54 -0.75
CA THR A 227 -18.92 12.20 0.57
C THR A 227 -18.47 13.65 0.43
N PRO A 228 -18.94 14.57 1.31
CA PRO A 228 -18.47 15.95 1.30
C PRO A 228 -16.94 16.06 1.37
N GLU A 229 -16.31 15.23 2.20
CA GLU A 229 -14.87 15.21 2.38
C GLU A 229 -14.15 14.68 1.13
N LYS A 230 -14.68 13.67 0.45
CA LYS A 230 -14.13 13.22 -0.83
C LYS A 230 -14.23 14.29 -1.91
N ILE A 231 -15.32 15.04 -1.97
CA ILE A 231 -15.45 16.15 -2.92
C ILE A 231 -14.36 17.19 -2.64
N LEU A 232 -14.23 17.65 -1.38
CA LEU A 232 -13.22 18.63 -0.99
C LEU A 232 -11.78 18.18 -1.27
N ARG A 233 -11.46 16.88 -1.13
CA ARG A 233 -10.14 16.32 -1.46
C ARG A 233 -9.82 16.31 -2.96
N ASN A 234 -10.84 16.31 -3.82
CA ASN A 234 -10.71 16.16 -5.27
C ASN A 234 -11.00 17.45 -6.05
N LEU A 235 -11.33 18.55 -5.35
CA LEU A 235 -11.31 19.92 -5.90
C LEU A 235 -9.87 20.37 -6.14
#